data_AF-A0A3D1KEJ5-F1
#
_entry.id   AF-A0A3D1KEJ5-F1
#
_cell.length_a   1.000
_cell.length_b   1.000
_cell.length_c   1.000
_cell.angle_alpha   90.00
_cell.angle_beta   90.00
_cell.angle_gamma   90.00
#
_symmetry.space_group_name_H-M   'P 1'
#
loop_
_entity.id
_entity.type
_entity.pdbx_description
1 polymer ?
#
loop_
_entity_poly.entity_id
_entity_poly.type
_entity_poly.pdbx_seq_one_letter_code
_entity_poly.pdbx_strand_id
1 'polypeptide(L)'
;EVAKVVDKMHVGEISDAFTMMNKNGKEVCAIVLLKNRIEGHKADITEDFQALTDIVSQKKNEEKLEQWIKEKQKTTYISIKDAWKRKDFKYPGWIK
;
A
#
# COMPACT_ATOMS: atom_id res chain seq x y z
N GLU A 1 -8.25 8.74 -15.00
CA GLU A 1 -8.35 9.96 -15.85
C GLU A 1 -8.52 11.23 -15.02
N VAL A 2 -9.46 11.28 -14.07
CA VAL A 2 -9.76 12.45 -13.22
C VAL A 2 -8.53 13.05 -12.53
N ALA A 3 -7.66 12.21 -11.95
CA ALA A 3 -6.49 12.69 -11.21
C ALA A 3 -5.57 13.59 -12.04
N LYS A 4 -5.40 13.30 -13.35
CA LYS A 4 -4.55 14.09 -14.25
C LYS A 4 -5.15 15.46 -14.58
N VAL A 5 -6.48 15.56 -14.60
CA VAL A 5 -7.20 16.80 -14.86
C VAL A 5 -7.15 17.68 -13.60
N VAL A 6 -7.53 17.10 -12.45
CA VAL A 6 -7.57 17.81 -11.16
C VAL A 6 -6.19 18.30 -10.72
N ASP A 7 -5.12 17.56 -11.02
CA ASP A 7 -3.76 17.94 -10.62
C ASP A 7 -3.37 19.35 -11.07
N LYS A 8 -3.83 19.77 -12.26
CA LYS A 8 -3.54 21.08 -12.86
C LYS A 8 -4.50 22.20 -12.44
N MET A 9 -5.55 21.89 -11.70
CA MET A 9 -6.62 22.84 -11.35
C MET A 9 -6.35 23.54 -10.01
N HIS A 10 -6.88 24.76 -9.88
CA HIS A 10 -6.91 25.52 -8.63
C HIS A 10 -8.22 25.29 -7.86
N VAL A 11 -8.19 25.56 -6.55
CA VAL A 11 -9.40 25.46 -5.73
C VAL A 11 -10.46 26.45 -6.21
N GLY A 12 -11.67 25.96 -6.46
CA GLY A 12 -12.78 26.71 -7.04
C GLY A 12 -12.89 26.61 -8.56
N GLU A 13 -11.91 26.02 -9.24
CA GLU A 13 -11.90 25.88 -10.70
C GLU A 13 -12.79 24.71 -11.16
N ILE A 14 -13.49 24.90 -12.29
CA ILE A 14 -14.30 23.88 -12.96
C ILE A 14 -13.52 23.37 -14.16
N SER A 15 -13.44 22.05 -14.32
CA SER A 15 -12.73 21.43 -15.44
C SER A 15 -13.51 21.60 -16.76
N ASP A 16 -12.79 21.50 -17.88
CA ASP A 16 -13.43 21.16 -19.14
C ASP A 16 -14.09 19.78 -19.07
N ALA A 17 -15.03 19.52 -19.98
CA ALA A 17 -15.66 18.21 -20.10
C ALA A 17 -14.63 17.19 -20.62
N PHE A 18 -14.49 16.05 -19.92
CA PHE A 18 -13.61 14.96 -20.34
C PHE A 18 -14.29 13.60 -20.17
N THR A 19 -13.80 12.61 -20.90
CA THR A 19 -14.26 11.23 -20.75
C THR A 19 -13.44 10.48 -19.71
N MET A 20 -14.12 9.63 -18.93
CA MET A 20 -13.48 8.75 -17.98
C MET A 20 -14.18 7.41 -17.91
N MET A 21 -13.47 6.38 -17.46
CA MET A 21 -14.09 5.09 -17.18
C MET A 21 -14.61 5.07 -15.75
N ASN A 22 -15.90 4.83 -15.57
CA ASN A 22 -16.50 4.70 -14.25
C ASN A 22 -16.13 3.33 -13.63
N LYS A 23 -16.34 3.14 -12.32
CA LYS A 23 -16.06 1.90 -11.58
C LYS A 23 -16.68 0.64 -12.20
N ASN A 24 -17.75 0.83 -12.99
CA ASN A 24 -18.47 -0.24 -13.68
C ASN A 24 -17.95 -0.51 -15.10
N GLY A 25 -16.81 0.07 -15.51
CA GLY A 25 -16.22 -0.14 -16.83
C GLY A 25 -16.92 0.58 -17.99
N LYS A 26 -17.85 1.50 -17.71
CA LYS A 26 -18.52 2.32 -18.73
C LYS A 26 -17.78 3.64 -18.95
N GLU A 27 -17.64 4.04 -20.20
CA GLU A 27 -17.19 5.38 -20.58
C GLU A 27 -18.29 6.41 -20.27
N VAL A 28 -17.92 7.46 -19.57
CA VAL A 28 -18.82 8.55 -19.17
C VAL A 28 -18.16 9.90 -19.40
N CYS A 29 -18.94 10.92 -19.70
CA CYS A 29 -18.49 12.32 -19.74
C CYS A 29 -18.65 12.93 -18.34
N ALA A 30 -17.61 13.60 -17.84
CA ALA A 30 -17.56 14.21 -16.52
C ALA A 30 -17.07 15.66 -16.59
N ILE A 31 -17.62 16.49 -15.70
CA ILE A 31 -17.15 17.84 -15.37
C ILE A 31 -16.95 17.85 -13.86
N VAL A 32 -15.80 18.33 -13.38
CA VAL A 32 -15.45 18.31 -11.96
C VAL A 32 -15.11 19.70 -11.44
N LEU A 33 -15.46 19.97 -10.18
CA LEU A 33 -15.11 21.20 -9.45
C LEU A 33 -14.12 20.82 -8.34
N LEU A 34 -12.96 21.48 -8.31
CA LEU A 34 -12.01 21.29 -7.21
C LEU A 34 -12.42 22.10 -5.99
N LYS A 35 -13.14 21.49 -5.05
CA LYS A 35 -13.68 22.19 -3.86
C LYS A 35 -12.64 22.57 -2.82
N ASN A 36 -11.63 21.73 -2.62
CA ASN A 36 -10.58 21.92 -1.64
C ASN A 36 -9.33 21.15 -2.08
N ARG A 37 -8.15 21.66 -1.74
CA ARG A 37 -6.87 20.99 -1.95
C ARG A 37 -6.07 21.09 -0.66
N ILE A 38 -5.59 19.95 -0.18
CA ILE A 38 -4.62 19.90 0.91
C ILE A 38 -3.24 19.92 0.24
N GLU A 39 -2.44 20.94 0.52
CA GLU A 39 -1.08 21.02 -0.01
C GLU A 39 -0.21 19.92 0.61
N GLY A 40 0.72 19.39 -0.19
CA GLY A 40 1.69 18.43 0.33
C GLY A 40 2.64 19.14 1.29
N HIS A 41 2.56 18.82 2.58
CA HIS A 41 3.51 19.27 3.58
C HIS A 41 4.59 18.21 3.82
N LYS A 42 5.71 18.64 4.40
CA LYS A 42 6.68 17.69 4.94
C LYS A 42 6.05 17.01 6.14
N ALA A 43 6.10 15.69 6.19
CA ALA A 43 5.53 14.94 7.30
C ALA A 43 6.03 15.47 8.65
N ASP A 44 5.09 15.83 9.52
CA ASP A 44 5.36 16.39 10.84
C ASP A 44 4.75 15.49 11.92
N ILE A 45 5.46 15.30 13.03
CA ILE A 45 5.02 14.42 14.11
C ILE A 45 3.74 14.95 14.77
N THR A 46 3.52 16.25 14.81
CA THR A 46 2.36 16.86 15.46
C THR A 46 1.08 16.71 14.63
N GLU A 47 1.18 16.82 13.30
CA GLU A 47 0.04 16.74 12.39
C GLU A 47 -0.22 15.32 11.89
N ASP A 48 0.84 14.55 11.63
CA ASP A 48 0.76 13.21 11.01
C ASP A 48 1.00 12.07 12.00
N PHE A 49 0.90 12.33 13.31
CA PHE A 49 1.23 11.36 14.37
C PHE A 49 0.62 9.99 14.13
N GLN A 50 -0.67 9.94 13.76
CA GLN A 50 -1.39 8.70 13.55
C GLN A 50 -0.82 7.92 12.35
N ALA A 51 -0.64 8.57 11.21
CA ALA A 51 -0.09 7.94 10.01
C ALA A 51 1.34 7.43 10.24
N LEU A 52 2.19 8.23 10.89
CA LEU A 52 3.54 7.84 11.24
C LEU A 52 3.55 6.67 12.23
N THR A 53 2.66 6.69 13.22
CA THR A 53 2.50 5.60 14.20
C THR A 53 2.09 4.32 13.52
N ASP A 54 1.15 4.37 12.57
CA ASP A 54 0.68 3.20 11.83
C ASP A 54 1.81 2.58 10.99
N ILE A 55 2.58 3.40 10.28
CA ILE A 55 3.74 2.96 9.49
C ILE A 55 4.78 2.28 10.39
N VAL A 56 5.15 2.91 11.50
CA VAL A 56 6.15 2.36 12.43
C VAL A 56 5.63 1.09 13.11
N SER A 57 4.36 1.07 13.49
CA SER A 57 3.72 -0.09 14.12
C SER A 57 3.67 -1.27 13.16
N GLN A 58 3.30 -1.04 11.90
CA GLN A 58 3.34 -2.08 10.87
C GLN A 58 4.74 -2.65 10.73
N LYS A 59 5.77 -1.81 10.60
CA LYS A 59 7.16 -2.25 10.49
C LYS A 59 7.60 -3.11 11.68
N LYS A 60 7.29 -2.67 12.91
CA LYS A 60 7.64 -3.44 14.12
C LYS A 60 6.88 -4.76 14.22
N ASN A 61 5.62 -4.79 13.79
CA ASN A 61 4.84 -6.03 13.76
C ASN A 61 5.41 -7.02 12.74
N GLU A 62 5.81 -6.55 11.56
CA GLU A 62 6.50 -7.35 10.55
C GLU A 62 7.82 -7.90 11.07
N GLU A 63 8.66 -7.07 11.70
CA GLU A 63 9.93 -7.49 12.31
C GLU A 63 9.72 -8.58 13.37
N LYS A 64 8.76 -8.40 14.29
CA LYS A 64 8.41 -9.40 15.30
C LYS A 64 7.90 -10.70 14.66
N LEU A 65 7.06 -10.60 13.64
CA LEU A 65 6.54 -11.77 12.93
C LEU A 65 7.67 -12.56 12.27
N GLU A 66 8.62 -11.89 11.62
CA GLU A 66 9.77 -12.55 10.99
C GLU A 66 10.66 -13.27 12.01
N GLN A 67 10.91 -12.65 13.17
CA GLN A 67 11.66 -13.28 14.26
C GLN A 67 10.92 -14.52 14.79
N TRP A 68 9.63 -14.38 15.06
CA TRP A 68 8.79 -15.46 15.56
C TRP A 68 8.75 -16.66 14.58
N ILE A 69 8.64 -16.40 13.26
CA ILE A 69 8.69 -17.45 12.24
C ILE A 69 10.01 -18.22 12.30
N LYS A 70 11.15 -17.52 12.36
CA LYS A 70 12.49 -18.13 12.42
C LYS A 70 12.69 -18.96 13.70
N GLU A 71 12.16 -18.51 14.84
CA GLU A 71 12.21 -19.25 16.11
C GLU A 71 11.36 -20.52 16.08
N LYS A 72 10.11 -20.40 15.59
CA LYS A 72 9.21 -21.56 15.47
C LYS A 72 9.72 -22.58 14.48
N GLN A 73 10.34 -22.15 13.38
CA GLN A 73 10.96 -23.06 12.42
C GLN A 73 12.06 -23.94 13.05
N LYS A 74 12.85 -23.40 13.98
CA LYS A 74 13.91 -24.17 14.66
C LYS A 74 13.37 -25.22 15.63
N THR A 75 12.29 -24.89 16.32
CA THR A 75 11.74 -25.70 17.43
C THR A 75 10.69 -26.71 16.95
N THR A 76 9.99 -26.42 15.86
CA THR A 76 8.95 -27.30 15.32
C THR A 76 9.54 -28.35 14.38
N TYR A 77 9.08 -29.60 14.49
CA TYR A 77 9.40 -30.63 13.52
C TYR A 77 8.70 -30.36 12.20
N ILE A 78 9.47 -30.22 11.12
CA ILE A 78 8.97 -29.91 9.77
C ILE A 78 9.58 -30.91 8.80
N SER A 79 8.75 -31.50 7.93
CA SER A 79 9.18 -32.40 6.86
C SER A 79 8.61 -31.91 5.53
N ILE A 80 9.48 -31.72 4.54
CA ILE A 80 9.11 -31.29 3.18
C ILE A 80 9.32 -32.44 2.22
N LYS A 81 8.29 -32.77 1.43
CA LYS A 81 8.37 -33.79 0.37
C LYS A 81 9.45 -33.42 -0.64
N ASP A 82 10.22 -34.40 -1.11
CA ASP A 82 11.40 -34.18 -1.97
C ASP A 82 11.10 -33.39 -3.25
N ALA A 83 9.90 -33.55 -3.83
CA ALA A 83 9.46 -32.80 -5.00
C ALA A 83 9.48 -31.26 -4.81
N TRP A 84 9.46 -30.78 -3.56
CA TRP A 84 9.37 -29.37 -3.22
C TRP A 84 10.67 -28.80 -2.64
N LYS A 85 11.71 -29.62 -2.46
CA LYS A 85 13.02 -29.20 -1.90
C LYS A 85 13.85 -28.31 -2.82
N ARG A 86 13.48 -28.18 -4.11
CA ARG A 86 14.21 -27.37 -5.11
C ARG A 86 13.68 -25.94 -5.28
N LYS A 87 12.74 -25.48 -4.45
CA LYS A 87 12.18 -24.13 -4.54
C LYS A 87 12.85 -23.16 -3.57
N ASP A 88 12.99 -21.91 -3.99
CA ASP A 88 13.46 -20.82 -3.14
C ASP A 88 12.36 -20.41 -2.15
N PHE A 89 12.54 -20.76 -0.88
CA PHE A 89 11.64 -20.36 0.18
C PHE A 89 12.00 -18.97 0.69
N LYS A 90 10.97 -18.15 0.99
CA LYS A 90 11.14 -16.80 1.55
C LYS A 90 12.00 -16.78 2.83
N TYR A 91 11.84 -17.78 3.70
CA TYR A 91 12.67 -17.94 4.89
C TYR A 91 13.65 -19.10 4.65
N PRO A 92 14.95 -18.97 4.96
CA PRO A 92 15.89 -20.08 4.85
C PRO A 92 15.63 -21.14 5.94
N GLY A 93 16.20 -22.34 5.81
CA GLY A 93 16.20 -23.35 6.89
C GLY A 93 14.97 -24.27 6.96
N TRP A 94 14.12 -24.31 5.93
CA TRP A 94 12.99 -25.25 5.87
C TRP A 94 13.39 -26.68 5.52
N ILE A 95 14.50 -26.84 4.82
CA ILE A 95 15.08 -28.13 4.45
C ILE A 95 16.26 -28.35 5.39
N LYS A 96 16.15 -29.36 6.25
CA LYS A 96 17.26 -29.88 7.06
C LYS A 96 18.02 -30.93 6.27
#